data_AF-A0A412CUD8-F1
#
_entry.id   AF-A0A412CUD8-F1
#
_cell.length_a   1.000
_cell.length_b   1.000
_cell.length_c   1.000
_cell.angle_alpha   90.00
_cell.angle_beta   90.00
_cell.angle_gamma   90.00
#
_symmetry.space_group_name_H-M   'P 1'
#
loop_
_entity.id
_entity.type
_entity.pdbx_description
1 polymer ?
#
loop_
_entity_poly.entity_id
_entity_poly.type
_entity_poly.pdbx_seq_one_letter_code
_entity_poly.pdbx_strand_id
1 'polypeptide(L)' 'MQKKGDLKMARPIRETPILLGEDARRFEERIKNPRKVSKEELERVRKNYELVLKAASNFK' A
#
# COMPACT_ATOMS: atom_id res chain seq x y z
N MET A 1 -15.70 -0.72 34.14
CA MET A 1 -14.75 -1.79 33.77
C MET A 1 -14.69 -1.86 32.25
N GLN A 2 -13.58 -1.44 31.64
CA GLN A 2 -13.41 -1.44 30.19
C GLN A 2 -12.85 -2.82 29.78
N LYS A 3 -13.59 -3.57 28.95
CA LYS A 3 -13.20 -4.92 28.54
C LYS A 3 -11.91 -4.86 27.72
N LYS A 4 -10.80 -5.31 28.29
CA LYS A 4 -9.57 -5.68 27.58
C LYS A 4 -9.85 -6.95 26.75
N GLY A 5 -10.51 -6.78 25.60
CA GLY A 5 -10.81 -7.88 24.67
C GLY A 5 -10.62 -7.52 23.20
N ASP A 6 -10.63 -6.23 22.84
CA ASP A 6 -10.78 -5.82 21.44
C ASP A 6 -9.44 -5.45 20.76
N LEU A 7 -8.31 -5.97 21.25
CA LEU A 7 -7.03 -5.84 20.59
C LEU A 7 -6.79 -7.01 19.63
N LYS A 8 -6.92 -6.70 18.33
CA LYS A 8 -6.13 -7.25 17.20
C LYS A 8 -6.63 -8.47 16.42
N MET A 9 -7.92 -8.59 16.14
CA MET A 9 -8.31 -9.31 14.91
C MET A 9 -8.50 -8.29 13.79
N ALA A 10 -7.73 -8.43 12.70
CA ALA A 10 -7.98 -7.66 11.49
C ALA A 10 -9.45 -7.89 11.10
N ARG A 11 -10.16 -6.82 10.76
CA ARG A 11 -11.55 -6.95 10.31
C ARG A 11 -11.58 -7.92 9.12
N PRO A 12 -12.63 -8.75 8.98
CA PRO A 12 -12.77 -9.63 7.83
C PRO A 12 -12.52 -8.87 6.53
N ILE A 13 -11.65 -9.41 5.69
CA ILE A 13 -11.35 -8.83 4.38
C ILE A 13 -12.61 -9.01 3.53
N ARG A 14 -13.21 -7.90 3.10
CA ARG A 14 -14.35 -7.93 2.18
C ARG A 14 -13.88 -8.52 0.83
N GLU A 15 -14.77 -9.19 0.11
CA GLU A 15 -14.48 -9.68 -1.23
C GLU A 15 -13.90 -8.58 -2.11
N THR A 16 -12.85 -8.93 -2.87
CA THR A 16 -12.22 -8.01 -3.81
C THR A 16 -13.25 -7.62 -4.87
N PRO A 17 -13.55 -6.32 -5.05
CA PRO A 17 -14.51 -5.89 -6.06
C PRO A 17 -14.01 -6.27 -7.46
N ILE A 18 -14.90 -6.84 -8.27
CA ILE A 18 -14.61 -7.20 -9.66
C ILE A 18 -14.78 -5.95 -10.52
N LEU A 19 -13.74 -5.56 -11.26
CA LEU A 19 -13.82 -4.50 -12.25
C LEU A 19 -14.53 -5.03 -13.51
N LEU A 20 -15.46 -4.24 -14.05
CA LEU A 20 -16.26 -4.59 -15.23
C LEU A 20 -16.20 -3.48 -16.29
N GLY A 21 -16.54 -3.83 -17.53
CA GLY A 21 -16.67 -2.89 -18.64
C GLY A 21 -15.37 -2.14 -18.96
N GLU A 22 -15.51 -0.83 -19.20
CA GLU A 22 -14.40 0.04 -19.61
C GLU A 22 -13.31 0.16 -18.52
N ASP A 23 -13.68 0.08 -17.24
CA ASP A 23 -12.69 0.15 -16.15
C ASP A 23 -11.85 -1.13 -16.05
N ALA A 24 -12.42 -2.29 -16.37
CA ALA A 24 -11.68 -3.54 -16.47
C ALA A 24 -10.63 -3.46 -17.59
N ARG A 25 -11.02 -2.95 -18.75
CA ARG A 25 -10.13 -2.76 -19.90
C ARG A 25 -8.97 -1.82 -19.58
N ARG A 26 -9.25 -0.64 -19.01
CA ARG A 26 -8.22 0.33 -18.59
C ARG A 26 -7.27 -0.23 -17.53
N PHE A 27 -7.80 -1.05 -16.62
CA PHE A 27 -6.98 -1.74 -15.63
C PHE A 27 -6.03 -2.72 -16.31
N GLU A 28 -6.54 -3.59 -17.19
CA GLU A 28 -5.72 -4.55 -17.93
C GLU A 28 -4.63 -3.87 -18.77
N GLU A 29 -4.96 -2.80 -19.48
CA GLU A 29 -4.01 -2.01 -20.29
C GLU A 29 -2.87 -1.42 -19.41
N ARG A 30 -3.19 -0.94 -18.20
CA ARG A 30 -2.19 -0.43 -17.24
C ARG A 30 -1.31 -1.52 -16.66
N ILE A 31 -1.86 -2.70 -16.40
CA ILE A 31 -1.09 -3.85 -15.92
C ILE A 31 -0.10 -4.33 -16.97
N LYS A 32 -0.51 -4.37 -18.25
CA LYS A 32 0.37 -4.72 -19.37
C LYS A 32 1.48 -3.68 -19.59
N ASN A 33 1.23 -2.42 -19.23
CA ASN A 33 2.15 -1.31 -19.43
C ASN A 33 2.51 -0.63 -18.10
N PRO A 34 3.25 -1.31 -17.21
CA PRO A 34 3.62 -0.72 -15.92
C PRO A 34 4.48 0.52 -16.13
N ARG A 35 4.23 1.55 -15.30
CA ARG A 35 5.02 2.78 -15.33
C ARG A 35 6.48 2.45 -15.01
N LYS A 36 7.38 2.79 -15.92
CA LYS A 36 8.82 2.72 -15.69
C LYS A 36 9.23 3.88 -14.77
N VAL A 37 9.94 3.55 -13.71
CA VAL A 37 10.50 4.53 -12.76
C VAL A 37 11.99 4.64 -13.02
N SER A 38 12.54 5.85 -12.97
CA SER A 38 13.98 6.05 -13.12
C SER A 38 14.75 5.52 -11.90
N LYS A 39 16.04 5.22 -12.07
CA LYS A 39 16.90 4.80 -10.95
C LYS A 39 16.95 5.85 -9.84
N GLU A 40 17.07 7.11 -10.22
CA GLU A 40 17.10 8.26 -9.30
C GLU A 40 15.82 8.36 -8.47
N GLU A 41 14.65 8.19 -9.10
CA GLU A 41 13.37 8.25 -8.40
C GLU A 41 13.19 7.08 -7.43
N LEU A 42 13.65 5.87 -7.81
CA LEU A 42 13.67 4.70 -6.92
C LEU A 42 14.56 4.94 -5.68
N GLU A 43 15.76 5.48 -5.88
CA GLU A 43 16.67 5.80 -4.77
C GLU A 43 16.09 6.86 -3.84
N ARG A 44 15.46 7.90 -4.40
CA ARG A 44 14.76 8.94 -3.62
C ARG A 44 13.67 8.34 -2.74
N VAL A 45 12.80 7.51 -3.33
CA VAL A 45 11.71 6.83 -2.59
C VAL A 45 12.28 5.95 -1.48
N ARG A 46 13.35 5.19 -1.76
CA ARG A 46 14.00 4.33 -0.77
C ARG A 46 14.60 5.13 0.40
N LYS A 47 15.32 6.21 0.12
CA LYS A 47 15.89 7.10 1.16
C LYS A 47 14.79 7.70 2.03
N ASN A 48 13.70 8.16 1.43
CA ASN A 48 12.57 8.72 2.17
C ASN A 48 11.89 7.67 3.07
N TYR A 49 11.70 6.45 2.56
CA TYR A 49 11.15 5.35 3.35
C TYR A 49 12.02 5.02 4.57
N GLU A 50 13.33 4.91 4.38
CA GLU A 50 14.28 4.66 5.47
C GLU A 50 14.29 5.79 6.52
N LEU A 51 14.17 7.04 6.09
CA LEU A 51 14.07 8.19 7.00
C LEU A 51 12.80 8.13 7.86
N VAL A 52 11.66 7.84 7.25
CA VAL A 52 10.37 7.71 7.98
C VAL A 52 10.43 6.57 8.97
N LEU A 53 10.99 5.41 8.59
CA LEU A 53 11.17 4.29 9.51
C LEU A 53 12.06 4.65 10.71
N LYS A 54 13.20 5.31 10.47
CA LYS A 54 14.09 5.77 11.54
C LYS A 54 13.41 6.76 12.48
N ALA A 55 12.67 7.71 11.92
CA ALA A 55 11.91 8.67 12.72
C ALA A 55 10.89 7.92 13.58
N ALA A 56 10.06 7.06 12.99
CA ALA A 56 9.06 6.26 13.68
C ALA A 56 9.65 5.36 14.78
N SER A 57 10.83 4.79 14.57
CA SER A 57 11.51 3.96 15.57
C SER A 57 12.11 4.75 16.73
N ASN A 58 12.46 6.02 16.50
CA ASN A 58 13.09 6.90 17.48
C ASN A 58 12.08 7.59 18.43
N PHE A 59 10.77 7.48 18.17
CA PHE A 59 9.70 7.98 19.06
C PHE A 59 9.35 6.99 20.18
N LYS A 60 10.33 6.27 20.71
CA LYS A 60 10.14 5.26 21.76
C LYS A 60 10.35 5.83 23.15
#